data_AF-A0A397U9Q2-F1
#
_entry.id   AF-A0A397U9Q2-F1
#
_cell.length_a   1.000
_cell.length_b   1.000
_cell.length_c   1.000
_cell.angle_alpha   90.00
_cell.angle_beta   90.00
_cell.angle_gamma   90.00
#
_symmetry.space_group_name_H-M   'P 1'
#
loop_
_entity.id
_entity.type
_entity.pdbx_description
1 polymer ?
#
loop_
_entity_poly.entity_id
_entity_poly.type
_entity_poly.pdbx_seq_one_letter_code
_entity_poly.pdbx_strand_id
1 'polypeptide(L)'
;MQFRLMGSYLEVYGITQNTINDEYLMVFQYANKGSLREFLLSNFRELNWKSKLEQLVDISENLIKLHEAEYIHRDFHSGNILQNQYIDGYLISYIADLGLSRKKDESDLDDSIYGARSV
;
A
#
# COMPACT_ATOMS: atom_id res chain seq x y z
N MET A 1 -14.71 12.90 -13.82
CA MET A 1 -14.71 12.90 -12.34
C MET A 1 -13.35 12.33 -11.94
N GLN A 2 -12.45 13.16 -11.41
CA GLN A 2 -11.06 12.75 -11.16
C GLN A 2 -10.84 12.83 -9.65
N PHE A 3 -11.01 11.69 -8.95
CA PHE A 3 -10.56 11.55 -7.58
C PHE A 3 -9.06 11.30 -7.60
N ARG A 4 -8.24 12.36 -7.83
CA ARG A 4 -6.82 12.30 -7.52
C ARG A 4 -6.64 12.73 -6.07
N LEU A 5 -6.48 11.75 -5.17
CA LEU A 5 -5.90 12.02 -3.86
C LEU A 5 -4.38 12.15 -4.07
N MET A 6 -3.91 13.36 -4.40
CA MET A 6 -2.47 13.62 -4.44
C MET A 6 -1.93 13.77 -3.02
N GLY A 7 -1.05 12.85 -2.63
CA GLY A 7 -0.36 12.77 -1.35
C GLY A 7 0.66 11.61 -1.39
N SER A 8 1.32 11.32 -0.27
CA SER A 8 2.31 10.23 -0.11
C SER A 8 1.71 8.81 -0.19
N TYR A 9 0.63 8.64 -0.96
CA TYR A 9 -0.17 7.43 -1.02
C TYR A 9 -0.11 6.84 -2.41
N LEU A 10 -0.31 5.53 -2.46
CA LEU A 10 -0.55 4.84 -3.71
C LEU A 10 -1.83 5.41 -4.35
N GLU A 11 -1.72 5.99 -5.55
CA GLU A 11 -2.89 6.60 -6.19
C GLU A 11 -3.93 5.52 -6.52
N VAL A 12 -5.19 5.79 -6.18
CA VAL A 12 -6.34 4.96 -6.58
C VAL A 12 -6.97 5.61 -7.81
N TYR A 13 -6.96 4.92 -8.95
CA TYR A 13 -7.58 5.41 -10.17
C TYR A 13 -9.09 5.14 -10.21
N GLY A 14 -9.56 4.09 -9.53
CA GLY A 14 -10.97 3.78 -9.39
C GLY A 14 -11.24 2.30 -9.22
N ILE A 15 -12.47 1.91 -9.52
CA ILE A 15 -12.94 0.53 -9.50
C ILE A 15 -13.32 0.15 -10.93
N THR A 16 -12.98 -1.06 -11.35
CA THR A 16 -13.44 -1.68 -12.58
C THR A 16 -14.22 -2.95 -12.25
N GLN A 17 -14.99 -3.45 -13.20
CA GLN A 17 -15.72 -4.70 -13.07
C GLN A 17 -15.24 -5.67 -14.15
N ASN A 18 -14.92 -6.90 -13.75
CA ASN A 18 -14.67 -7.98 -14.69
C ASN A 18 -16.02 -8.49 -15.21
N THR A 19 -16.28 -8.27 -16.50
CA THR A 19 -17.57 -8.62 -17.13
C THR A 19 -17.78 -10.13 -17.33
N ILE A 20 -16.79 -10.97 -17.00
CA ILE A 20 -16.87 -12.43 -17.14
C ILE A 20 -17.42 -13.09 -15.87
N ASN A 21 -17.01 -12.61 -14.69
CA ASN A 21 -17.36 -13.20 -13.39
C ASN A 21 -18.01 -12.19 -12.42
N ASP A 22 -18.35 -10.99 -12.90
CA ASP A 22 -18.97 -9.89 -12.16
C ASP A 22 -18.17 -9.39 -10.95
N GLU A 23 -16.88 -9.74 -10.86
CA GLU A 23 -15.99 -9.30 -9.77
C GLU A 23 -15.58 -7.83 -9.93
N TYR A 24 -15.60 -7.11 -8.82
CA TYR A 24 -15.09 -5.75 -8.75
C TYR A 24 -13.61 -5.75 -8.40
N LEU A 25 -12.82 -5.01 -9.16
CA LEU A 25 -11.37 -4.87 -8.96
C LEU A 25 -11.05 -3.40 -8.71
N MET A 26 -10.13 -3.13 -7.78
CA MET A 26 -9.61 -1.78 -7.57
C MET A 26 -8.36 -1.57 -8.42
N VAL A 27 -8.29 -0.40 -9.07
CA VAL A 27 -7.19 -0.03 -9.96
C VAL A 27 -6.32 1.02 -9.26
N PHE A 28 -5.04 0.71 -9.09
CA PHE A 28 -4.06 1.56 -8.43
C PHE A 28 -2.91 1.94 -9.35
N GLN A 29 -2.15 2.96 -8.94
CA GLN A 29 -0.83 3.24 -9.48
C GLN A 29 0.05 1.99 -9.46
N TYR A 30 0.76 1.74 -10.56
CA TYR A 30 1.75 0.67 -10.63
C TYR A 30 3.06 1.09 -9.93
N ALA A 31 3.47 0.33 -8.93
CA ALA A 31 4.74 0.51 -8.23
C ALA A 31 5.84 -0.34 -8.89
N ASN A 32 6.76 0.32 -9.61
CA ASN A 32 7.66 -0.34 -10.55
C ASN A 32 8.83 -1.12 -9.93
N LYS A 33 8.96 -1.16 -8.60
CA LYS A 33 9.98 -1.94 -7.87
C LYS A 33 9.40 -3.08 -7.02
N GLY A 34 8.11 -3.36 -7.15
CA GLY A 34 7.46 -4.46 -6.43
C GLY A 34 7.37 -4.20 -4.92
N SER A 35 7.34 -5.26 -4.12
CA SER A 35 7.30 -5.15 -2.66
C SER A 35 8.66 -4.75 -2.06
N LEU A 36 8.67 -4.14 -0.88
CA LEU A 36 9.88 -3.82 -0.12
C LEU A 36 10.68 -5.09 0.16
N ARG A 37 10.00 -6.22 0.43
CA ARG A 37 10.65 -7.53 0.58
C ARG A 37 11.47 -7.90 -0.66
N GLU A 38 10.87 -7.87 -1.84
CA GLU A 38 11.56 -8.21 -3.11
C GLU A 38 12.64 -7.19 -3.44
N PHE A 39 12.34 -5.90 -3.26
CA PHE A 39 13.28 -4.83 -3.51
C PHE A 39 14.54 -4.96 -2.65
N LEU A 40 14.41 -5.23 -1.36
CA LEU A 40 15.54 -5.40 -0.46
C LEU A 40 16.35 -6.67 -0.78
N LEU A 41 15.71 -7.77 -1.21
CA LEU A 41 16.43 -8.98 -1.61
C LEU A 41 17.46 -8.70 -2.73
N SER A 42 17.11 -7.83 -3.68
CA SER A 42 18.00 -7.49 -4.80
C SER A 42 18.92 -6.29 -4.53
N ASN A 43 18.49 -5.30 -3.73
CA ASN A 43 19.14 -3.97 -3.69
C ASN A 43 19.75 -3.62 -2.31
N PHE A 44 19.63 -4.47 -1.28
CA PHE A 44 20.01 -4.09 0.09
C PHE A 44 21.47 -3.62 0.25
N ARG A 45 22.39 -4.20 -0.53
CA ARG A 45 23.83 -3.87 -0.51
C ARG A 45 24.15 -2.54 -1.19
N GLU A 46 23.33 -2.16 -2.17
CA GLU A 46 23.52 -0.93 -2.97
C GLU A 46 22.85 0.27 -2.32
N LEU A 47 21.83 0.04 -1.49
CA LEU A 47 21.17 1.08 -0.71
C LEU A 47 22.12 1.68 0.33
N ASN A 48 22.42 2.97 0.16
CA ASN A 48 23.10 3.76 1.18
C ASN A 48 22.18 4.00 2.39
N TRP A 49 22.77 4.39 3.53
CA TRP A 49 22.05 4.58 4.79
C TRP A 49 20.98 5.68 4.71
N LYS A 50 21.21 6.73 3.91
CA LYS A 50 20.28 7.84 3.76
C LYS A 50 19.00 7.39 3.04
N SER A 51 19.12 6.63 1.96
CA SER A 51 17.97 6.06 1.24
C SER A 51 17.20 5.04 2.08
N LYS A 52 17.85 4.36 3.03
CA LYS A 52 17.16 3.49 4.01
C LYS A 52 16.34 4.32 5.00
N LEU A 53 16.87 5.45 5.47
CA LEU A 53 16.12 6.37 6.33
C LEU A 53 14.96 7.03 5.60
N GLU A 54 15.13 7.45 4.35
CA GLU A 54 14.05 8.02 3.53
C GLU A 54 12.88 7.04 3.39
N GLN A 55 13.14 5.77 3.10
CA GLN A 55 12.10 4.73 3.09
C GLN A 55 11.40 4.58 4.46
N LEU A 56 12.14 4.62 5.56
CA LEU A 56 11.56 4.54 6.90
C LEU A 56 10.68 5.75 7.23
N VAL A 57 11.06 6.94 6.77
CA VAL A 57 10.24 8.16 6.90
C VAL A 57 8.95 7.98 6.12
N ASP A 58 9.00 7.59 4.85
CA ASP A 58 7.81 7.38 4.02
C ASP A 58 6.81 6.39 4.65
N ILE A 59 7.33 5.24 5.12
CA ILE A 59 6.53 4.20 5.78
C ILE A 59 5.90 4.73 7.07
N SER A 60 6.66 5.48 7.86
CA SER A 60 6.16 6.04 9.13
C SER A 60 5.09 7.10 8.88
N GLU A 61 5.27 7.98 7.89
CA GLU A 61 4.28 8.98 7.51
C GLU A 61 2.99 8.34 7.00
N ASN A 62 3.10 7.27 6.20
CA ASN A 62 1.94 6.50 5.74
C ASN A 62 1.17 5.86 6.92
N LEU A 63 1.89 5.26 7.88
CA LEU A 63 1.27 4.69 9.09
C LEU A 63 0.59 5.75 9.96
N ILE A 64 1.23 6.90 10.17
CA ILE A 64 0.66 8.01 10.94
C ILE A 64 -0.68 8.41 10.32
N LYS A 65 -0.70 8.62 9.00
CA LYS A 65 -1.93 9.03 8.32
C LYS A 65 -3.03 7.97 8.36
N LEU A 66 -2.67 6.69 8.25
CA LEU A 66 -3.63 5.59 8.41
C LEU A 66 -4.27 5.62 9.82
N HIS A 67 -3.44 5.82 10.84
CA HIS A 67 -3.91 5.91 12.23
C HIS A 67 -4.72 7.19 12.50
N GLU A 68 -4.35 8.33 11.89
CA GLU A 68 -5.12 9.58 11.94
C GLU A 68 -6.49 9.44 11.27
N ALA A 69 -6.61 8.58 10.26
CA ALA A 69 -7.89 8.19 9.67
C ALA A 69 -8.67 7.19 10.53
N GLU A 70 -8.21 6.87 11.74
CA GLU A 70 -8.79 5.91 12.69
C GLU A 70 -8.76 4.46 12.19
N TYR A 71 -7.88 4.09 11.26
CA TYR A 71 -7.74 2.73 10.75
C TYR A 71 -6.49 2.02 11.30
N ILE A 72 -6.61 0.72 11.51
CA ILE A 72 -5.49 -0.19 11.84
C ILE A 72 -5.30 -1.13 10.65
N HIS A 73 -4.08 -1.25 10.12
CA HIS A 73 -3.78 -2.06 8.93
C HIS A 73 -4.03 -3.57 9.10
N ARG A 74 -3.69 -4.11 10.28
CA ARG A 74 -3.75 -5.53 10.69
C ARG A 74 -2.93 -6.55 9.87
N ASP A 75 -2.42 -6.20 8.70
CA ASP A 75 -1.49 -7.03 7.91
C ASP A 75 -0.23 -6.25 7.48
N PHE A 76 0.36 -5.50 8.40
CA PHE A 76 1.49 -4.63 8.12
C PHE A 76 2.81 -5.42 8.12
N HIS A 77 3.37 -5.65 6.93
CA HIS A 77 4.66 -6.31 6.73
C HIS A 77 5.35 -5.87 5.43
N SER A 78 6.64 -6.18 5.25
CA SER A 78 7.42 -5.75 4.07
C SER A 78 6.91 -6.26 2.72
N GLY A 79 6.07 -7.30 2.68
CA GLY A 79 5.38 -7.74 1.46
C GLY A 79 4.25 -6.80 1.01
N ASN A 80 3.69 -6.00 1.92
CA ASN A 80 2.56 -5.09 1.71
C ASN A 80 3.02 -3.63 1.65
N ILE A 81 4.33 -3.41 1.57
CA ILE A 81 4.92 -2.10 1.33
C ILE A 81 5.42 -2.11 -0.09
N LEU A 82 4.85 -1.31 -0.97
CA LEU A 82 5.26 -1.20 -2.36
C LEU A 82 6.38 -0.18 -2.52
N GLN A 83 7.23 -0.40 -3.51
CA GLN A 83 8.36 0.46 -3.85
C GLN A 83 8.17 1.03 -5.26
N ASN A 84 8.35 2.34 -5.40
CA ASN A 84 8.35 3.00 -6.71
C ASN A 84 9.60 3.88 -6.84
N GLN A 85 10.27 3.76 -7.98
CA GLN A 85 11.38 4.63 -8.35
C GLN A 85 10.95 5.55 -9.50
N TYR A 86 11.05 6.85 -9.29
CA TYR A 86 10.84 7.85 -10.33
C TYR A 86 12.02 7.92 -11.31
N ILE A 87 11.83 8.62 -12.43
CA ILE A 87 12.81 8.73 -13.51
C ILE A 87 14.11 9.40 -13.03
N ASP A 88 14.02 10.31 -12.06
CA ASP A 88 15.16 10.99 -11.42
C ASP A 88 15.90 10.11 -10.39
N GLY A 89 15.44 8.88 -10.18
CA GLY A 89 16.02 7.93 -9.24
C GLY A 89 15.46 8.03 -7.83
N TYR A 90 14.57 8.99 -7.53
CA TYR A 90 13.93 9.10 -6.22
C TYR A 90 13.07 7.87 -5.93
N LEU A 91 13.30 7.25 -4.77
CA LEU A 91 12.61 6.06 -4.31
C LEU A 91 11.58 6.46 -3.26
N ILE A 92 10.35 5.99 -3.42
CA ILE A 92 9.25 6.22 -2.49
C ILE A 92 8.60 4.90 -2.09
N SER A 93 8.19 4.82 -0.82
CA SER A 93 7.49 3.67 -0.25
C SER A 93 6.00 3.95 -0.03
N TYR A 94 5.15 2.98 -0.37
CA TYR A 94 3.70 3.06 -0.12
C TYR A 94 3.22 1.87 0.69
N ILE A 95 2.36 2.10 1.69
CA ILE A 95 1.64 1.01 2.34
C ILE A 95 0.46 0.62 1.46
N ALA A 96 0.30 -0.67 1.21
CA ALA A 96 -0.73 -1.25 0.36
C ALA A 96 -1.41 -2.44 1.05
N ASP A 97 -2.44 -2.99 0.40
CA ASP A 97 -3.25 -4.09 0.92
C ASP A 97 -3.99 -3.77 2.23
N LEU A 98 -5.00 -2.91 2.10
CA LEU A 98 -5.90 -2.57 3.20
C LEU A 98 -7.04 -3.58 3.37
N GLY A 99 -7.00 -4.76 2.74
CA GLY A 99 -8.10 -5.73 2.75
C GLY A 99 -8.45 -6.27 4.14
N LEU A 100 -7.48 -6.23 5.06
CA LEU A 100 -7.68 -6.57 6.46
C LEU A 100 -7.76 -5.34 7.37
N SER A 101 -7.73 -4.12 6.85
CA SER A 101 -7.80 -2.91 7.68
C SER A 101 -9.16 -2.77 8.36
N ARG A 102 -9.17 -2.25 9.59
CA ARG A 102 -10.42 -2.00 10.35
C ARG A 102 -10.37 -0.66 11.05
N LYS A 103 -11.55 -0.07 11.25
CA LYS A 103 -11.67 1.14 12.05
C LYS A 103 -11.43 0.80 13.53
N LYS A 104 -10.75 1.67 14.26
CA LYS A 104 -10.34 1.45 15.66
C LYS A 104 -11.49 1.13 16.61
N ASP A 105 -12.67 1.69 16.34
CA ASP A 105 -13.87 1.54 17.18
C ASP A 105 -14.86 0.49 16.66
N GLU A 106 -14.57 -0.17 15.53
CA GLU A 106 -15.30 -1.36 15.12
C GLU A 106 -14.85 -2.52 16.03
N SER A 107 -15.67 -2.85 17.04
CA SER A 107 -15.50 -4.08 17.80
C SER A 107 -15.41 -5.28 16.87
N ASP A 108 -14.70 -6.35 17.25
CA ASP A 108 -14.62 -7.62 16.52
C ASP A 108 -15.97 -8.36 16.32
N LEU A 109 -17.10 -7.69 16.57
CA LEU A 109 -18.46 -8.11 16.31
C LEU A 109 -18.88 -7.77 14.86
N ASP A 110 -18.11 -8.23 13.87
CA ASP A 110 -18.68 -8.78 12.64
C ASP A 110 -17.59 -9.58 11.92
N ASP A 111 -17.75 -10.90 11.92
CA ASP A 111 -16.94 -11.85 11.15
C ASP A 111 -17.38 -11.87 9.68
N SER A 112 -18.03 -10.82 9.19
CA SER A 112 -18.31 -10.64 7.78
C SER A 112 -17.00 -10.33 7.04
N ILE A 113 -16.41 -11.39 6.48
CA ILE A 113 -15.24 -11.34 5.59
C ILE A 113 -15.61 -10.53 4.34
N TYR A 114 -15.22 -9.26 4.27
CA TYR A 114 -15.25 -8.46 3.05
C TYR A 114 -13.88 -8.49 2.36
N GLY A 115 -13.53 -9.64 1.79
CA GLY A 115 -12.27 -9.84 1.10
C GLY A 115 -12.04 -11.30 0.77
N ALA A 116 -12.73 -11.82 -0.24
CA ALA A 116 -12.42 -13.14 -0.77
C ALA A 116 -11.06 -13.09 -1.47
N ARG A 117 -10.10 -13.81 -0.87
CA ARG A 117 -8.75 -14.04 -1.39
C ARG A 117 -8.87 -14.94 -2.63
N SER A 118 -8.66 -14.41 -3.84
CA SER A 118 -8.40 -15.27 -4.99
C SER A 118 -6.91 -15.56 -5.06
N VAL A 119 -6.58 -16.85 -5.03
CA VAL A 119 -5.24 -17.40 -5.25
C VAL A 119 -4.84 -17.26 -6.72
#